data_AF-A0A9E6TZZ7-F1
#
_entry.id   AF-A0A9E6TZZ7-F1
#
_cell.length_a   1.000
_cell.length_b   1.000
_cell.length_c   1.000
_cell.angle_alpha   90.00
_cell.angle_beta   90.00
_cell.angle_gamma   90.00
#
_symmetry.space_group_name_H-M   'P 1'
#
loop_
_entity.id
_entity.type
_entity.pdbx_description
1 polymer ?
#
loop_
_entity_poly.entity_id
_entity_poly.type
_entity_poly.pdbx_seq_one_letter_code
_entity_poly.pdbx_strand_id
1 'polypeptide(L)'
;MKTKVTRRIYPPYKQRAEVKAFIEWLALHLGSNQQLKHEYVNRKTGKRWKFTDLYDAYQQYEWQHPGVPHLKVSAGSCATSNANALDALSADLSVANCDATMLRGTKATMSWGGVSAHNNQWLEANQKGLANTVAQVLRIGDLDSPQFQNDLRFNAGMTKVYSLVCPGFIIYDSLGLWRIKIGMREACGRIFL
;
A
#
# COMPACT_ATOMS: atom_id res chain seq x y z
N MET A 1 15.11 -37.24 19.13
CA MET A 1 13.66 -37.25 18.80
C MET A 1 13.39 -35.99 17.97
N LYS A 2 13.15 -36.11 16.66
CA LYS A 2 12.95 -34.96 15.76
C LYS A 2 11.47 -34.60 15.72
N THR A 3 11.10 -33.44 16.23
CA THR A 3 9.71 -32.95 16.21
C THR A 3 9.27 -32.75 14.76
N LYS A 4 8.32 -33.55 14.27
CA LYS A 4 7.67 -33.33 12.97
C LYS A 4 6.87 -32.04 13.05
N VAL A 5 7.39 -30.96 12.49
CA VAL A 5 6.61 -29.74 12.25
C VAL A 5 5.69 -30.02 11.07
N THR A 6 4.44 -30.35 11.34
CA THR A 6 3.38 -30.38 10.34
C THR A 6 3.10 -28.94 9.91
N ARG A 7 3.65 -28.54 8.77
CA ARG A 7 3.33 -27.27 8.14
C ARG A 7 1.84 -27.31 7.78
N ARG A 8 1.01 -26.51 8.45
CA ARG A 8 -0.40 -26.35 8.06
C ARG A 8 -0.44 -25.85 6.61
N ILE A 9 -0.95 -26.68 5.71
CA ILE A 9 -1.21 -26.28 4.33
C ILE A 9 -2.55 -25.55 4.38
N TYR A 10 -2.49 -24.23 4.30
CA TYR A 10 -3.69 -23.41 4.10
C TYR A 10 -3.97 -23.32 2.60
N PRO A 11 -5.25 -23.23 2.17
CA PRO A 11 -5.55 -22.83 0.81
C PRO A 11 -4.90 -21.46 0.51
N PRO A 12 -4.61 -21.17 -0.77
CA PRO A 12 -4.16 -19.84 -1.21
C PRO A 12 -4.98 -18.73 -0.53
N TYR A 13 -4.33 -17.64 -0.09
CA TYR A 13 -4.96 -16.63 0.76
C TYR A 13 -6.30 -16.11 0.21
N LYS A 14 -6.40 -15.85 -1.11
CA LYS A 14 -7.62 -15.42 -1.80
C LYS A 14 -8.75 -16.46 -1.80
N GLN A 15 -8.42 -17.74 -1.64
CA GLN A 15 -9.38 -18.86 -1.62
C GLN A 15 -9.87 -19.18 -0.21
N ARG A 16 -9.35 -18.49 0.81
CA ARG A 16 -9.84 -18.64 2.18
C ARG A 16 -11.25 -18.07 2.30
N ALA A 17 -12.14 -18.82 2.94
CA ALA A 17 -13.55 -18.44 3.06
C ALA A 17 -13.72 -17.08 3.74
N GLU A 18 -12.91 -16.79 4.77
CA GLU A 18 -12.93 -15.51 5.47
C GLU A 18 -12.49 -14.33 4.60
N VAL A 19 -11.52 -14.54 3.70
CA VAL A 19 -11.05 -13.50 2.77
C VAL A 19 -12.11 -13.24 1.71
N LYS A 20 -12.73 -14.29 1.17
CA LYS A 20 -13.82 -14.17 0.21
C LYS A 20 -15.03 -13.43 0.81
N ALA A 21 -15.45 -13.82 2.01
CA ALA A 21 -16.55 -13.15 2.72
C ALA A 21 -16.23 -11.68 3.00
N PHE A 22 -14.99 -11.35 3.37
CA PHE A 22 -14.57 -9.96 3.54
C PHE A 22 -14.61 -9.17 2.22
N ILE A 23 -14.14 -9.74 1.11
CA ILE A 23 -14.19 -9.08 -0.21
C ILE A 23 -15.63 -8.82 -0.63
N GLU A 24 -16.52 -9.80 -0.48
CA GLU A 24 -17.94 -9.67 -0.78
C GLU A 24 -18.60 -8.59 0.10
N TRP A 25 -18.32 -8.61 1.40
CA TRP A 25 -18.76 -7.57 2.33
C TRP A 25 -18.25 -6.19 1.93
N LEU A 26 -16.96 -6.06 1.61
CA LEU A 26 -16.36 -4.79 1.22
C LEU A 26 -16.97 -4.28 -0.08
N ALA A 27 -17.12 -5.14 -1.09
CA ALA A 27 -17.74 -4.80 -2.37
C ALA A 27 -19.19 -4.31 -2.20
N LEU A 28 -19.95 -4.91 -1.29
CA LEU A 28 -21.30 -4.43 -0.97
C LEU A 28 -21.29 -3.03 -0.40
N HIS A 29 -20.33 -2.66 0.45
CA HIS A 29 -20.28 -1.34 1.11
C HIS A 29 -19.53 -0.29 0.28
N LEU A 30 -18.77 -0.70 -0.73
CA LEU A 30 -18.11 0.22 -1.66
C LEU A 30 -19.12 0.74 -2.68
N GLY A 31 -19.47 2.02 -2.58
CA GLY A 31 -20.33 2.71 -3.55
C GLY A 31 -21.83 2.46 -3.39
N SER A 32 -22.24 1.56 -2.50
CA SER A 32 -23.61 1.52 -2.03
C SER A 32 -23.74 2.48 -0.83
N ASN A 33 -24.80 3.27 -0.78
CA ASN A 33 -25.14 4.09 0.39
C ASN A 33 -25.61 3.21 1.59
N GLN A 34 -25.12 1.97 1.70
CA GLN A 34 -25.44 1.08 2.81
C GLN A 34 -24.81 1.61 4.09
N GLN A 35 -25.62 1.71 5.14
CA GLN A 35 -25.18 2.27 6.40
C GLN A 35 -24.16 1.35 7.07
N LEU A 36 -22.95 1.87 7.26
CA LEU A 36 -21.92 1.31 8.12
C LEU A 36 -21.77 2.22 9.34
N LYS A 37 -22.61 2.01 10.35
CA LYS A 37 -22.51 2.78 11.60
C LYS A 37 -21.29 2.30 12.39
N HIS A 38 -20.23 3.10 12.36
CA HIS A 38 -19.06 2.87 13.18
C HIS A 38 -18.64 4.18 13.84
N GLU A 39 -18.25 4.09 15.12
CA GLU A 39 -17.65 5.20 15.84
C GLU A 39 -16.40 4.73 16.57
N TYR A 40 -15.45 5.65 16.72
CA TYR A 40 -14.27 5.42 17.53
C TYR A 40 -13.73 6.72 18.09
N VAL A 41 -12.94 6.63 19.15
CA VAL A 41 -12.21 7.79 19.70
C VAL A 41 -10.74 7.68 19.32
N ASN A 42 -10.22 8.68 18.62
CA ASN A 42 -8.80 8.79 18.37
C ASN A 42 -8.08 8.98 19.70
N ARG A 43 -7.34 7.95 20.13
CA ARG A 43 -6.67 7.94 21.44
C ARG A 43 -5.62 9.03 21.62
N LYS A 44 -5.06 9.57 20.53
CA LYS A 44 -4.02 10.61 20.60
C LYS A 44 -4.61 12.01 20.72
N THR A 45 -5.73 12.27 20.05
CA THR A 45 -6.33 13.61 19.99
C THR A 45 -7.61 13.75 20.80
N GLY A 46 -8.17 12.65 21.30
CA GLY A 46 -9.48 12.60 21.96
C GLY A 46 -10.66 12.82 21.01
N LYS A 47 -10.41 13.07 19.72
CA LYS A 47 -11.44 13.33 18.71
C LYS A 47 -12.31 12.08 18.52
N ARG A 48 -13.62 12.24 18.68
CA ARG A 48 -14.60 11.21 18.33
C ARG A 48 -14.84 11.25 16.82
N TRP A 49 -14.66 10.10 16.19
CA TRP A 49 -14.91 9.86 14.79
C TRP A 49 -16.17 9.04 14.65
N LYS A 50 -17.05 9.46 13.75
CA LYS A 50 -18.29 8.76 13.41
C LYS A 50 -18.51 8.92 11.92
N PHE A 51 -18.84 7.81 11.26
CA PHE A 51 -19.19 7.82 9.85
C PHE A 51 -20.42 6.96 9.58
N THR A 52 -21.13 7.29 8.50
CA THR A 52 -22.37 6.61 8.09
C THR A 52 -22.15 5.52 7.07
N ASP A 53 -21.06 5.58 6.32
CA ASP A 53 -20.69 4.65 5.25
C ASP A 53 -19.18 4.77 4.97
N LEU A 54 -18.66 3.97 4.04
CA LEU A 54 -17.23 3.96 3.71
C LEU A 54 -16.77 5.24 2.98
N TYR A 55 -17.65 5.90 2.23
CA TYR A 55 -17.30 7.13 1.52
C TYR A 55 -17.19 8.30 2.50
N ASP A 56 -18.12 8.41 3.44
CA ASP A 56 -18.06 9.36 4.55
C ASP A 56 -16.79 9.14 5.39
N ALA A 57 -16.46 7.88 5.70
CA ALA A 57 -15.18 7.55 6.35
C ALA A 57 -13.97 8.05 5.55
N TYR A 58 -13.96 7.83 4.23
CA TYR A 58 -12.89 8.29 3.32
C TYR A 58 -12.77 9.83 3.30
N GLN A 59 -13.88 10.55 3.23
CA GLN A 59 -13.92 12.01 3.19
C GLN A 59 -13.43 12.63 4.49
N GLN A 60 -13.84 12.06 5.62
CA GLN A 60 -13.42 12.57 6.92
C GLN A 60 -11.97 12.22 7.23
N TYR A 61 -11.46 11.07 6.76
CA TYR A 61 -10.18 10.52 7.19
C TYR A 61 -9.01 11.48 6.95
N GLU A 62 -8.12 11.59 7.94
CA GLU A 62 -6.91 12.41 7.85
C GLU A 62 -5.80 11.62 7.13
N TRP A 63 -5.74 11.78 5.80
CA TRP A 63 -4.75 11.19 4.90
C TRP A 63 -3.36 11.84 5.02
N GLN A 64 -2.80 11.83 6.23
CA GLN A 64 -1.49 12.42 6.54
C GLN A 64 -0.38 11.78 5.69
N HIS A 65 0.40 12.62 5.01
CA HIS A 65 1.60 12.22 4.29
C HIS A 65 2.72 13.25 4.46
N PRO A 66 3.99 12.81 4.54
CA PRO A 66 5.12 13.72 4.52
C PRO A 66 5.26 14.37 3.13
N GLY A 67 6.02 15.46 3.07
CA GLY A 67 6.46 16.03 1.81
C GLY A 67 7.51 15.15 1.12
N VAL A 68 7.64 15.32 -0.18
CA VAL A 68 8.66 14.69 -1.02
C VAL A 68 9.48 15.80 -1.69
N PRO A 69 10.55 16.31 -1.03
CA PRO A 69 11.23 17.54 -1.45
C PRO A 69 11.80 17.48 -2.87
N HIS A 70 12.39 16.34 -3.28
CA HIS A 70 12.98 16.20 -4.62
C HIS A 70 11.93 16.21 -5.75
N LEU A 71 10.65 16.00 -5.41
CA LEU A 71 9.53 16.08 -6.33
C LEU A 71 8.69 17.37 -6.16
N LYS A 72 9.14 18.28 -5.29
CA LYS A 72 8.41 19.51 -4.94
C LYS A 72 6.97 19.26 -4.44
N VAL A 73 6.76 18.12 -3.80
CA VAL A 73 5.47 17.77 -3.18
C VAL A 73 5.50 18.20 -1.71
N SER A 74 4.60 19.10 -1.33
CA SER A 74 4.41 19.52 0.07
C SER A 74 3.76 18.41 0.92
N ALA A 75 4.00 18.44 2.23
CA ALA A 75 3.24 17.61 3.16
C ALA A 75 1.76 17.99 3.14
N GLY A 76 0.89 17.03 3.48
CA GLY A 76 -0.56 17.24 3.44
C GLY A 76 -1.32 16.19 4.25
N SER A 77 -2.63 16.37 4.33
CA SER A 77 -3.51 15.59 5.22
C SER A 77 -4.85 15.21 4.62
N CYS A 78 -5.10 15.51 3.34
CA CYS A 78 -6.36 15.19 2.66
C CYS A 78 -6.16 14.16 1.54
N ALA A 79 -7.25 13.53 1.13
CA ALA A 79 -7.19 12.45 0.15
C ALA A 79 -6.57 12.92 -1.18
N THR A 80 -6.97 14.10 -1.66
CA THR A 80 -6.44 14.70 -2.89
C THR A 80 -4.95 14.98 -2.81
N SER A 81 -4.45 15.56 -1.71
CA SER A 81 -3.00 15.84 -1.59
C SER A 81 -2.20 14.54 -1.52
N ASN A 82 -2.72 13.53 -0.82
CA ASN A 82 -2.09 12.22 -0.73
C ASN A 82 -2.09 11.49 -2.08
N ALA A 83 -3.17 11.58 -2.87
CA ALA A 83 -3.23 11.03 -4.22
C ALA A 83 -2.17 11.68 -5.12
N ASN A 84 -2.07 13.02 -5.12
CA ASN A 84 -1.05 13.75 -5.87
C ASN A 84 0.38 13.34 -5.47
N ALA A 85 0.63 13.12 -4.18
CA ALA A 85 1.93 12.64 -3.70
C ALA A 85 2.26 11.23 -4.22
N LEU A 86 1.27 10.33 -4.23
CA LEU A 86 1.42 8.98 -4.77
C LEU A 86 1.65 8.97 -6.28
N ASP A 87 0.97 9.86 -7.00
CA ASP A 87 1.16 10.02 -8.45
C ASP A 87 2.55 10.53 -8.79
N ALA A 88 3.04 11.52 -8.05
CA ALA A 88 4.41 11.99 -8.20
C ALA A 88 5.44 10.90 -7.90
N LEU A 89 5.26 10.13 -6.81
CA LEU A 89 6.14 9.02 -6.46
C LEU A 89 6.14 7.90 -7.51
N SER A 90 4.95 7.54 -8.02
CA SER A 90 4.82 6.55 -9.08
C SER A 90 5.51 7.01 -10.37
N ALA A 91 5.35 8.27 -10.75
CA ALA A 91 6.04 8.85 -11.90
C ALA A 91 7.57 8.88 -11.71
N ASP A 92 8.08 9.23 -10.53
CA ASP A 92 9.53 9.20 -10.22
C ASP A 92 10.10 7.78 -10.30
N LEU A 93 9.35 6.79 -9.79
CA LEU A 93 9.74 5.38 -9.86
C LEU A 93 9.70 4.81 -11.29
N SER A 94 8.74 5.23 -12.12
CA SER A 94 8.58 4.69 -13.48
C SER A 94 9.67 5.18 -14.44
N VAL A 95 10.23 6.37 -14.21
CA VAL A 95 11.32 6.93 -15.03
C VAL A 95 12.72 6.66 -14.46
N ALA A 96 12.82 6.05 -13.27
CA ALA A 96 14.10 5.72 -12.64
C ALA A 96 14.84 4.63 -13.43
N ASN A 97 15.92 5.01 -14.11
CA ASN A 97 16.69 4.15 -15.02
C ASN A 97 18.03 3.66 -14.45
N CYS A 98 18.37 4.04 -13.22
CA CYS A 98 19.59 3.61 -12.55
C CYS A 98 19.36 3.40 -11.06
N ASP A 99 20.26 2.64 -10.42
CA ASP A 99 20.11 2.26 -9.01
C ASP A 99 20.05 3.47 -8.07
N ALA A 100 20.73 4.57 -8.39
CA ALA A 100 20.72 5.77 -7.58
C ALA A 100 19.36 6.49 -7.59
N THR A 101 18.73 6.62 -8.76
CA THR A 101 17.40 7.23 -8.88
C THR A 101 16.32 6.31 -8.30
N MET A 102 16.45 4.99 -8.51
CA MET A 102 15.55 4.00 -7.90
C MET A 102 15.68 4.01 -6.37
N LEU A 103 16.89 4.08 -5.81
CA LEU A 103 17.10 4.18 -4.37
C LEU A 103 16.43 5.43 -3.78
N ARG A 104 16.54 6.57 -4.45
CA ARG A 104 15.88 7.81 -4.01
C ARG A 104 14.36 7.67 -3.99
N GLY A 105 13.75 7.21 -5.08
CA GLY A 105 12.29 7.02 -5.18
C GLY A 105 11.75 5.99 -4.20
N THR A 106 12.45 4.87 -4.02
CA THR A 106 12.08 3.84 -3.04
C THR A 106 12.19 4.33 -1.61
N LYS A 107 13.26 5.04 -1.22
CA LYS A 107 13.36 5.68 0.11
C LYS A 107 12.26 6.72 0.35
N ALA A 108 11.91 7.51 -0.67
CA ALA A 108 10.79 8.45 -0.57
C ALA A 108 9.45 7.73 -0.36
N THR A 109 9.25 6.59 -1.03
CA THR A 109 8.08 5.72 -0.82
C THR A 109 8.06 5.13 0.59
N MET A 110 9.21 4.73 1.16
CA MET A 110 9.30 4.28 2.55
C MET A 110 8.92 5.38 3.53
N SER A 111 9.35 6.62 3.26
CA SER A 111 9.00 7.80 4.05
C SER A 111 7.49 8.06 4.02
N TRP A 112 6.89 8.09 2.82
CA TRP A 112 5.44 8.23 2.65
C TRP A 112 4.64 7.16 3.41
N GLY A 113 5.13 5.92 3.36
CA GLY A 113 4.53 4.78 4.04
C GLY A 113 4.75 4.74 5.55
N GLY A 114 5.60 5.60 6.12
CA GLY A 114 5.96 5.55 7.55
C GLY A 114 6.77 4.31 7.92
N VAL A 115 7.49 3.72 6.96
CA VAL A 115 8.20 2.44 7.11
C VAL A 115 9.69 2.57 6.80
N SER A 116 10.27 3.75 6.97
CA SER A 116 11.70 4.01 6.69
C SER A 116 12.67 3.20 7.58
N ALA A 117 12.30 2.95 8.83
CA ALA A 117 13.16 2.26 9.79
C ALA A 117 13.52 0.85 9.28
N HIS A 118 14.82 0.52 9.29
CA HIS A 118 15.42 -0.71 8.74
C HIS A 118 15.26 -0.93 7.23
N ASN A 119 14.17 -0.48 6.60
CA ASN A 119 13.99 -0.57 5.15
C ASN A 119 15.00 0.31 4.40
N ASN A 120 15.27 1.53 4.88
CA ASN A 120 16.27 2.39 4.23
C ASN A 120 17.67 1.79 4.28
N GLN A 121 18.07 1.21 5.41
CA GLN A 121 19.37 0.52 5.55
C GLN A 121 19.45 -0.67 4.59
N TRP A 122 18.37 -1.44 4.46
CA TRP A 122 18.33 -2.55 3.52
C TRP A 122 18.44 -2.07 2.07
N LEU A 123 17.71 -1.00 1.69
CA LEU A 123 17.78 -0.42 0.35
C LEU A 123 19.19 0.07 0.00
N GLU A 124 19.88 0.71 0.95
CA GLU A 124 21.26 1.17 0.77
C GLU A 124 22.22 -0.02 0.60
N ALA A 125 22.09 -1.05 1.43
CA ALA A 125 22.91 -2.27 1.33
C ALA A 125 22.64 -3.08 0.04
N ASN A 126 21.45 -2.94 -0.55
CA ASN A 126 21.02 -3.66 -1.75
C ASN A 126 20.81 -2.72 -2.95
N GLN A 127 21.52 -1.59 -2.98
CA GLN A 127 21.37 -0.60 -4.05
C GLN A 127 21.73 -1.18 -5.42
N LYS A 128 22.82 -1.95 -5.50
CA LYS A 128 23.30 -2.52 -6.77
C LYS A 128 22.26 -3.50 -7.35
N GLY A 129 21.75 -3.18 -8.54
CA GLY A 129 20.72 -3.95 -9.23
C GLY A 129 19.28 -3.62 -8.82
N LEU A 130 19.07 -2.68 -7.89
CA LEU A 130 17.74 -2.31 -7.40
C LEU A 130 16.80 -1.85 -8.52
N ALA A 131 17.28 -1.05 -9.48
CA ALA A 131 16.47 -0.60 -10.60
C ALA A 131 15.97 -1.78 -11.44
N ASN A 132 16.84 -2.78 -11.68
CA ASN A 132 16.49 -3.99 -12.41
C ASN A 132 15.47 -4.84 -11.63
N THR A 133 15.65 -4.99 -10.33
CA THR A 133 14.72 -5.73 -9.46
C THR A 133 13.32 -5.12 -9.49
N VAL A 134 13.20 -3.80 -9.34
CA VAL A 134 11.88 -3.13 -9.40
C VAL A 134 11.30 -3.19 -10.81
N ALA A 135 12.11 -3.06 -11.86
CA ALA A 135 11.64 -3.18 -13.24
C ALA A 135 11.18 -4.61 -13.62
N GLN A 136 11.72 -5.66 -12.97
CA GLN A 136 11.22 -7.03 -13.16
C GLN A 136 9.79 -7.19 -12.65
N VAL A 137 9.44 -6.50 -11.55
CA VAL A 137 8.07 -6.47 -11.02
C VAL A 137 7.07 -6.01 -12.08
N LEU A 138 7.41 -4.92 -12.79
CA LEU A 138 6.60 -4.34 -13.86
C LEU A 138 6.38 -5.29 -15.04
N ARG A 139 7.39 -6.07 -15.41
CA ARG A 139 7.36 -6.91 -16.63
C ARG A 139 6.48 -8.15 -16.50
N ILE A 140 6.32 -8.69 -15.30
CA ILE A 140 5.58 -9.94 -15.10
C ILE A 140 4.10 -9.65 -14.89
N GLY A 141 3.73 -8.54 -14.25
CA GLY A 141 2.32 -8.12 -14.06
C GLY A 141 1.47 -9.06 -13.19
N ASP A 142 2.03 -10.21 -12.77
CA ASP A 142 1.40 -11.21 -11.93
C ASP A 142 2.29 -11.53 -10.73
N LEU A 143 1.96 -10.94 -9.59
CA LEU A 143 2.67 -11.16 -8.32
C LEU A 143 2.39 -12.54 -7.69
N ASP A 144 1.40 -13.29 -8.20
CA ASP A 144 1.15 -14.68 -7.80
C ASP A 144 2.08 -15.66 -8.55
N SER A 145 2.87 -15.18 -9.53
CA SER A 145 3.85 -15.98 -10.27
C SER A 145 4.92 -16.59 -9.34
N PRO A 146 5.23 -17.90 -9.47
CA PRO A 146 6.30 -18.56 -8.71
C PRO A 146 7.66 -17.87 -8.83
N GLN A 147 7.88 -17.12 -9.92
CA GLN A 147 9.11 -16.37 -10.18
C GLN A 147 9.37 -15.27 -9.14
N PHE A 148 8.33 -14.79 -8.44
CA PHE A 148 8.47 -13.76 -7.42
C PHE A 148 8.64 -14.28 -5.99
N GLN A 149 8.36 -15.56 -5.73
CA GLN A 149 8.35 -16.09 -4.37
C GLN A 149 9.75 -16.25 -3.75
N ASN A 150 10.81 -16.32 -4.57
CA ASN A 150 12.17 -16.59 -4.09
C ASN A 150 13.12 -15.37 -4.15
N ASP A 151 12.94 -14.47 -5.12
CA ASP A 151 13.93 -13.41 -5.41
C ASP A 151 13.48 -12.00 -5.01
N LEU A 152 12.18 -11.79 -4.71
CA LEU A 152 11.67 -10.49 -4.29
C LEU A 152 11.45 -10.41 -2.78
N ARG A 153 11.83 -9.26 -2.23
CA ARG A 153 11.52 -8.91 -0.85
C ARG A 153 10.07 -8.45 -0.73
N PHE A 154 9.20 -9.30 -0.18
CA PHE A 154 7.82 -8.93 0.16
C PHE A 154 7.67 -8.55 1.64
N ASN A 155 8.00 -7.30 1.97
CA ASN A 155 7.69 -6.71 3.27
C ASN A 155 6.85 -5.44 3.11
N ALA A 156 6.35 -4.88 4.21
CA ALA A 156 5.46 -3.71 4.19
C ALA A 156 6.02 -2.46 3.49
N GLY A 157 7.35 -2.36 3.32
CA GLY A 157 7.99 -1.27 2.58
C GLY A 157 8.00 -1.55 1.09
N MET A 158 8.54 -2.69 0.68
CA MET A 158 8.65 -3.03 -0.74
C MET A 158 7.30 -3.25 -1.41
N THR A 159 6.29 -3.78 -0.70
CA THR A 159 4.93 -3.88 -1.24
C THR A 159 4.31 -2.53 -1.58
N LYS A 160 4.69 -1.45 -0.88
CA LYS A 160 4.29 -0.07 -1.24
C LYS A 160 4.94 0.38 -2.53
N VAL A 161 6.25 0.14 -2.69
CA VAL A 161 6.95 0.40 -3.96
C VAL A 161 6.26 -0.35 -5.10
N TYR A 162 5.98 -1.65 -4.92
CA TYR A 162 5.32 -2.48 -5.91
C TYR A 162 3.93 -1.95 -6.29
N SER A 163 3.17 -1.40 -5.33
CA SER A 163 1.85 -0.78 -5.59
C SER A 163 1.89 0.51 -6.40
N LEU A 164 3.03 1.20 -6.43
CA LEU A 164 3.20 2.41 -7.22
C LEU A 164 3.73 2.14 -8.62
N VAL A 165 4.44 1.02 -8.82
CA VAL A 165 4.96 0.65 -10.13
C VAL A 165 3.98 -0.26 -10.87
N CYS A 166 3.37 -1.25 -10.22
CA CYS A 166 2.47 -2.21 -10.86
C CYS A 166 1.02 -1.66 -10.95
N PRO A 167 0.49 -1.39 -12.15
CA PRO A 167 -0.92 -1.02 -12.32
C PRO A 167 -1.84 -2.12 -11.77
N GLY A 168 -2.99 -1.74 -11.22
CA GLY A 168 -3.95 -2.68 -10.63
C GLY A 168 -3.48 -3.41 -9.36
N PHE A 169 -2.25 -3.19 -8.87
CA PHE A 169 -1.80 -3.80 -7.62
C PHE A 169 -2.35 -3.06 -6.41
N ILE A 170 -3.43 -3.61 -5.84
CA ILE A 170 -4.06 -3.07 -4.64
C ILE A 170 -3.39 -3.66 -3.41
N ILE A 171 -2.89 -2.79 -2.54
CA ILE A 171 -2.42 -3.18 -1.21
C ILE A 171 -3.48 -2.88 -0.15
N TYR A 172 -3.73 -3.88 0.71
CA TYR A 172 -4.42 -3.70 1.97
C TYR A 172 -3.38 -3.61 3.08
N ASP A 173 -3.06 -2.39 3.50
CA ASP A 173 -2.05 -2.16 4.53
C ASP A 173 -2.72 -2.05 5.91
N SER A 174 -2.78 -3.18 6.62
CA SER A 174 -3.26 -3.25 8.00
C SER A 174 -2.09 -3.20 8.98
N LEU A 175 -1.41 -2.05 9.09
CA LEU A 175 -0.42 -1.84 10.15
C LEU A 175 -0.98 -0.89 11.22
N GLY A 176 -1.41 -1.50 12.32
CA GLY A 176 -1.69 -0.86 13.61
C GLY A 176 -2.98 -0.04 13.64
N LEU A 177 -3.79 -0.27 14.66
CA LEU A 177 -4.98 0.53 15.01
C LEU A 177 -4.83 2.00 14.55
N TRP A 178 -5.78 2.46 13.73
CA TRP A 178 -5.99 3.84 13.23
C TRP A 178 -5.47 4.24 11.85
N ARG A 179 -4.87 3.36 11.03
CA ARG A 179 -4.45 3.77 9.68
C ARG A 179 -4.78 2.77 8.58
N ILE A 180 -6.05 2.66 8.22
CA ILE A 180 -6.43 2.07 6.94
C ILE A 180 -6.13 3.13 5.86
N LYS A 181 -4.90 3.13 5.33
CA LYS A 181 -4.62 3.76 4.04
C LYS A 181 -4.99 2.72 2.98
N ILE A 182 -6.24 2.69 2.53
CA ILE A 182 -6.53 1.91 1.31
C ILE A 182 -5.84 2.65 0.17
N GLY A 183 -4.86 2.01 -0.44
CA GLY A 183 -4.30 2.44 -1.72
C GLY A 183 -5.32 2.17 -2.83
N MET A 184 -6.45 2.88 -2.81
CA MET A 184 -7.41 2.88 -3.93
C MET A 184 -6.88 3.80 -5.01
N ARG A 185 -5.82 3.39 -5.70
CA ARG A 185 -5.29 4.15 -6.84
C ARG A 185 -6.13 3.98 -8.11
N GLU A 186 -6.90 2.89 -8.21
CA GLU A 186 -7.81 2.66 -9.35
C GLU A 186 -9.27 2.33 -8.98
N ALA A 187 -9.55 1.91 -7.73
CA ALA A 187 -10.91 1.53 -7.35
C ALA A 187 -11.89 2.71 -7.29
N CYS A 188 -11.42 3.94 -7.08
CA CYS A 188 -12.29 5.13 -7.12
C CYS A 188 -12.37 5.79 -8.51
N GLY A 189 -11.42 5.51 -9.41
CA GLY A 189 -11.35 6.12 -10.74
C GLY A 189 -12.07 5.36 -11.85
N ARG A 190 -12.43 4.09 -11.63
CA ARG A 190 -13.18 3.24 -12.60
C ARG A 190 -14.53 2.74 -12.08
N ILE A 191 -14.97 3.21 -10.91
CA ILE A 191 -16.34 2.97 -10.40
C ILE A 191 -17.21 4.24 -10.55
N PHE A 192 -16.62 5.33 -11.03
CA PHE A 192 -17.33 6.50 -11.54
C PHE A 192 -16.90 6.80 -12.97
N LEU A 193 -17.15 5.84 -13.88
CA LEU A 193 -17.48 5.97 -15.30
C LEU A 193 -17.84 4.59 -15.85
#